data_AF-A0A958HP43-F1
#
_entry.id   AF-A0A958HP43-F1
#
_cell.length_a   1.000
_cell.length_b   1.000
_cell.length_c   1.000
_cell.angle_alpha   90.00
_cell.angle_beta   90.00
_cell.angle_gamma   90.00
#
_symmetry.space_group_name_H-M   'P 1'
#
loop_
_entity.id
_entity.type
_entity.pdbx_description
1 polymer ?
#
loop_
_entity_poly.entity_id
_entity_poly.type
_entity_poly.pdbx_seq_one_letter_code
_entity_poly.pdbx_strand_id
1 'polypeptide(L)'
;MTTTKGVSPVRTKNTLIAFLFVLVFASLVTAGCVGVPQDMGGSAAPLGVEEATFPVVEFRRAGGPDGLDEYAVMYLDGHVVLEQAGDEPVTFQLSSAAQDQIDAAFDSASFFENTRAALTPTPVPDGATTYEISRHGLLLQGALTTSEATAPDWARPLIPLLNNLLLTPDPAAVTAYRPEQPTPTTAATISASPAAPSLVLVEFTRNSPDGEERVLLNLDRTYSVARGGQLSEGTLSEEEMAVLLKELEDANLREQAGDYFDVDDTDCPDCAIYELVYRNLFGEHTLRTATGQEPAWSLPVLDALTALFLPEEPVAAASATVTATVQILADASATSMPSPQPSPATTPTAAATHTPTAIAQPAASPTPSATSTGSAASQYSTLDLLADLADSDAQVEVTPGRVVKPYLTAYGLIVRVDGEPLQVFQYPDEASLLADVASLDASASSINGLPLVWPAAPHFWRKGSLLALAVTDEGDFVDLISQVLGEQFAGQ
;
A
#
# COMPACT_ATOMS: atom_id res chain seq x y z
N MET A 1 -73.84 15.60 -8.72
CA MET A 1 -73.58 16.54 -9.83
C MET A 1 -72.21 16.17 -10.38
N THR A 2 -72.15 15.29 -11.41
CA THR A 2 -71.87 15.63 -12.83
C THR A 2 -70.57 16.44 -12.96
N THR A 3 -69.54 16.06 -13.73
CA THR A 3 -69.59 15.61 -15.13
C THR A 3 -68.21 15.08 -15.61
N THR A 4 -68.24 14.03 -16.46
CA THR A 4 -67.37 13.70 -17.64
C THR A 4 -65.83 13.76 -17.56
N LYS A 5 -65.05 12.68 -17.81
CA LYS A 5 -64.96 11.71 -18.95
C LYS A 5 -64.29 12.32 -20.20
N GLY A 6 -63.13 11.77 -20.59
CA GLY A 6 -62.42 12.10 -21.82
C GLY A 6 -61.25 11.15 -22.11
N VAL A 7 -61.57 9.93 -22.53
CA VAL A 7 -60.67 8.98 -23.19
C VAL A 7 -60.75 9.23 -24.69
N SER A 8 -59.62 9.28 -25.42
CA SER A 8 -59.48 8.52 -26.67
C SER A 8 -58.07 8.49 -27.25
N PRO A 9 -57.76 7.44 -28.05
CA PRO A 9 -56.42 7.01 -28.46
C PRO A 9 -56.21 7.25 -29.97
N VAL A 10 -55.19 6.58 -30.55
CA VAL A 10 -55.18 5.95 -31.91
C VAL A 10 -54.10 6.46 -32.91
N ARG A 11 -53.15 5.53 -33.15
CA ARG A 11 -52.62 5.03 -34.46
C ARG A 11 -51.42 5.65 -35.20
N THR A 12 -50.40 4.78 -35.35
CA THR A 12 -49.70 4.28 -36.57
C THR A 12 -49.06 5.30 -37.52
N LYS A 13 -47.82 5.11 -37.98
CA LYS A 13 -47.40 4.07 -38.96
C LYS A 13 -45.86 4.09 -39.14
N ASN A 14 -45.34 2.91 -39.47
CA ASN A 14 -44.05 2.61 -40.10
C ASN A 14 -43.68 3.60 -41.23
N THR A 15 -42.38 3.89 -41.43
CA THR A 15 -41.74 3.75 -42.75
C THR A 15 -40.21 3.60 -42.59
N LEU A 16 -39.71 2.53 -43.18
CA LEU A 16 -38.32 2.12 -43.38
C LEU A 16 -37.90 2.62 -44.78
N ILE A 17 -36.78 3.33 -44.96
CA ILE A 17 -36.11 3.52 -46.26
C ILE A 17 -34.60 3.70 -46.02
N ALA A 18 -33.84 2.77 -46.60
CA ALA A 18 -32.41 2.85 -46.84
C ALA A 18 -32.15 3.64 -48.13
N PHE A 19 -31.08 4.45 -48.21
CA PHE A 19 -30.48 4.80 -49.49
C PHE A 19 -28.97 4.97 -49.38
N LEU A 20 -28.31 4.15 -50.20
CA LEU A 20 -26.90 4.06 -50.56
C LEU A 20 -26.56 5.21 -51.54
N PHE A 21 -25.44 5.92 -51.37
CA PHE A 21 -24.82 6.68 -52.46
C PHE A 21 -23.30 6.62 -52.39
N VAL A 22 -22.73 5.93 -53.38
CA VAL A 22 -21.32 5.94 -53.77
C VAL A 22 -21.19 6.93 -54.91
N LEU A 23 -20.24 7.87 -54.86
CA LEU A 23 -19.61 8.37 -56.08
C LEU A 23 -18.23 9.00 -55.84
N VAL A 24 -17.31 8.48 -56.62
CA VAL A 24 -15.89 8.75 -56.78
C VAL A 24 -15.67 10.05 -57.56
N PHE A 25 -14.67 10.85 -57.17
CA PHE A 25 -13.88 11.63 -58.12
C PHE A 25 -12.41 11.68 -57.70
N ALA A 26 -11.55 11.31 -58.64
CA ALA A 26 -10.09 11.32 -58.57
C ALA A 26 -9.52 12.52 -59.37
N SER A 27 -8.21 12.77 -59.17
CA SER A 27 -7.28 13.58 -60.00
C SER A 27 -7.07 15.04 -59.53
N LEU A 28 -5.88 15.68 -59.52
CA LEU A 28 -4.47 15.35 -59.79
C LEU A 28 -3.62 16.64 -59.52
N VAL A 29 -2.47 16.52 -58.83
CA VAL A 29 -1.17 17.23 -59.00
C VAL A 29 -1.08 18.78 -58.92
N THR A 30 -0.29 19.31 -57.97
CA THR A 30 1.02 19.98 -58.21
C THR A 30 1.66 20.50 -56.90
N ALA A 31 3.00 20.53 -56.91
CA ALA A 31 3.93 20.84 -55.83
C ALA A 31 3.92 22.30 -55.34
N GLY A 32 4.35 22.50 -54.10
CA GLY A 32 4.73 23.80 -53.56
C GLY A 32 5.31 23.68 -52.15
N CYS A 33 6.64 23.66 -52.06
CA CYS A 33 7.39 23.71 -50.81
C CYS A 33 7.11 25.02 -50.05
N VAL A 34 6.70 24.93 -48.78
CA VAL A 34 7.06 25.89 -47.73
C VAL A 34 7.31 25.08 -46.46
N GLY A 35 8.55 25.11 -45.98
CA GLY A 35 8.96 24.42 -44.77
C GLY A 35 8.24 24.99 -43.56
N VAL A 36 7.57 24.12 -42.83
CA VAL A 36 7.14 24.35 -41.45
C VAL A 36 8.19 23.67 -40.58
N PRO A 37 8.85 24.37 -39.63
CA PRO A 37 9.62 23.68 -38.61
C PRO A 37 8.63 23.01 -37.67
N GLN A 38 8.37 21.72 -37.89
CA GLN A 38 7.96 20.80 -36.83
C GLN A 38 9.25 20.27 -36.21
N ASP A 39 9.65 20.85 -35.09
CA ASP A 39 10.24 20.06 -34.00
C ASP A 39 10.21 20.87 -32.69
N MET A 40 9.15 20.65 -31.91
CA MET A 40 9.07 20.97 -30.47
C MET A 40 8.43 19.77 -29.78
N GLY A 41 8.91 18.57 -30.10
CA GLY A 41 8.68 17.35 -29.33
C GLY A 41 9.78 17.20 -28.28
N GLY A 42 9.93 18.19 -27.41
CA GLY A 42 10.80 18.08 -26.25
C GLY A 42 10.18 17.10 -25.27
N SER A 43 10.53 15.82 -25.40
CA SER A 43 10.37 14.86 -24.31
C SER A 43 11.12 15.45 -23.11
N ALA A 44 10.39 15.82 -22.06
CA ALA A 44 10.99 16.17 -20.79
C ALA A 44 11.96 15.04 -20.40
N ALA A 45 13.22 15.40 -20.14
CA ALA A 45 14.14 14.47 -19.52
C ALA A 45 13.56 14.07 -18.16
N PRO A 46 13.71 12.80 -17.72
CA PRO A 46 13.29 12.41 -16.39
C PRO A 46 13.96 13.34 -15.37
N LEU A 47 13.13 14.03 -14.60
CA LEU A 47 13.54 14.99 -13.57
C LEU A 47 14.49 14.25 -12.62
N GLY A 48 15.75 14.69 -12.52
CA GLY A 48 16.78 14.15 -11.62
C GLY A 48 16.50 14.45 -10.15
N VAL A 49 15.28 14.16 -9.71
CA VAL A 49 14.85 14.12 -8.31
C VAL A 49 15.37 12.79 -7.77
N GLU A 50 16.13 12.80 -6.67
CA GLU A 50 16.45 11.56 -5.96
C GLU A 50 15.14 10.79 -5.73
N GLU A 51 15.12 9.52 -6.11
CA GLU A 51 13.97 8.59 -6.08
C GLU A 51 13.35 8.38 -4.66
N ALA A 52 13.77 9.18 -3.68
CA ALA A 52 13.35 9.22 -2.29
C ALA A 52 12.23 10.23 -1.98
N THR A 53 11.78 11.05 -2.93
CA THR A 53 10.70 12.02 -2.67
C THR A 53 9.38 11.53 -3.27
N PHE A 54 8.53 10.97 -2.41
CA PHE A 54 7.17 10.55 -2.76
C PHE A 54 6.27 11.79 -2.92
N PRO A 55 5.65 12.04 -4.09
CA PRO A 55 4.72 13.14 -4.26
C PRO A 55 3.48 12.86 -3.43
N VAL A 56 3.09 13.82 -2.56
CA VAL A 56 1.92 13.72 -1.69
C VAL A 56 0.76 14.54 -2.24
N VAL A 57 1.04 15.66 -2.91
CA VAL A 57 0.01 16.49 -3.55
C VAL A 57 0.49 16.93 -4.93
N GLU A 58 -0.31 16.67 -5.94
CA GLU A 58 -0.18 17.29 -7.26
C GLU A 58 -1.32 18.29 -7.44
N PHE A 59 -0.98 19.51 -7.85
CA PHE A 59 -1.93 20.58 -8.02
C PHE A 59 -1.68 21.31 -9.33
N ARG A 60 -2.64 21.22 -10.26
CA ARG A 60 -2.61 21.95 -11.53
C ARG A 60 -3.70 23.00 -11.57
N ARG A 61 -3.36 24.20 -12.05
CA ARG A 61 -4.29 25.27 -12.38
C ARG A 61 -4.12 25.63 -13.86
N ALA A 62 -5.18 25.46 -14.65
CA ALA A 62 -5.15 25.70 -16.09
C ALA A 62 -6.34 26.53 -16.59
N GLY A 63 -6.18 27.25 -17.69
CA GLY A 63 -7.24 28.02 -18.35
C GLY A 63 -7.39 29.46 -17.85
N GLY A 64 -8.63 29.95 -17.80
CA GLY A 64 -8.90 31.37 -17.52
C GLY A 64 -8.59 32.31 -18.72
N PRO A 65 -8.89 33.61 -18.59
CA PRO A 65 -8.75 34.59 -19.68
C PRO A 65 -7.31 34.81 -20.13
N ASP A 66 -6.34 34.55 -19.25
CA ASP A 66 -4.91 34.73 -19.50
C ASP A 66 -4.22 33.46 -20.03
N GLY A 67 -4.97 32.34 -20.15
CA GLY A 67 -4.42 31.05 -20.59
C GLY A 67 -3.37 30.50 -19.63
N LEU A 68 -3.62 30.60 -18.32
CA LEU A 68 -2.73 30.08 -17.28
C LEU A 68 -2.54 28.57 -17.46
N ASP A 69 -1.34 28.08 -17.19
CA ASP A 69 -1.03 26.66 -17.02
C ASP A 69 0.12 26.56 -16.02
N GLU A 70 -0.24 26.19 -14.79
CA GLU A 70 0.67 26.10 -13.65
C GLU A 70 0.49 24.74 -13.00
N TYR A 71 1.61 24.12 -12.63
CA TYR A 71 1.64 22.78 -12.07
C TYR A 71 2.61 22.73 -10.90
N ALA A 72 2.12 22.30 -9.73
CA ALA A 72 2.93 22.13 -8.55
C ALA A 72 2.87 20.69 -8.04
N VAL A 73 4.02 20.16 -7.65
CA VAL A 73 4.16 18.86 -6.99
C VAL A 73 4.79 19.06 -5.63
N MET A 74 4.06 18.71 -4.57
CA MET A 74 4.55 18.70 -3.19
C MET A 74 4.92 17.28 -2.80
N TYR A 75 6.11 17.12 -2.23
CA TYR A 75 6.65 15.84 -1.76
C TYR A 75 6.49 15.67 -0.26
N LEU A 76 6.72 14.44 0.23
CA LEU A 76 6.53 14.06 1.63
C LEU A 76 7.38 14.86 2.63
N ASP A 77 8.56 15.31 2.22
CA ASP A 77 9.43 16.16 3.02
C ASP A 77 9.00 17.64 3.01
N GLY A 78 7.96 18.00 2.25
CA GLY A 78 7.47 19.35 2.04
C GLY A 78 8.20 20.13 0.96
N HIS A 79 9.10 19.49 0.20
CA HIS A 79 9.67 20.09 -0.99
C HIS A 79 8.59 20.31 -2.05
N VAL A 80 8.65 21.43 -2.78
CA VAL A 80 7.70 21.74 -3.86
C VAL A 80 8.46 22.09 -5.13
N VAL A 81 8.08 21.45 -6.23
CA VAL A 81 8.46 21.84 -7.60
C VAL A 81 7.27 22.55 -8.23
N LEU A 82 7.48 23.75 -8.73
CA LEU A 82 6.47 24.58 -9.40
C LEU A 82 6.91 24.88 -10.84
N GLU A 83 6.05 24.52 -11.79
CA GLU A 83 6.18 24.83 -13.21
C GLU A 83 5.08 25.83 -13.63
N GLN A 84 5.47 26.90 -14.31
CA GLN A 84 4.55 27.90 -14.84
C GLN A 84 4.81 28.08 -16.33
N ALA A 85 3.75 28.15 -17.14
CA ALA A 85 3.87 28.28 -18.59
C ALA A 85 4.68 29.51 -18.99
N GLY A 86 5.84 29.27 -19.60
CA GLY A 86 6.74 30.31 -20.11
C GLY A 86 7.87 30.71 -19.16
N ASP A 87 7.89 30.18 -17.95
CA ASP A 87 8.93 30.42 -16.94
C ASP A 87 9.79 29.16 -16.71
N GLU A 88 10.99 29.33 -16.13
CA GLU A 88 11.81 28.19 -15.69
C GLU A 88 11.20 27.57 -14.42
N PRO A 89 11.22 26.22 -14.27
CA PRO A 89 10.75 25.59 -13.05
C PRO A 89 11.48 26.13 -11.82
N VAL A 90 10.76 26.24 -10.72
CA VAL A 90 11.32 26.68 -9.45
C VAL A 90 11.04 25.68 -8.35
N THR A 91 11.89 25.69 -7.32
CA THR A 91 11.74 24.84 -6.13
C THR A 91 11.76 25.66 -4.87
N PHE A 92 11.02 25.20 -3.86
CA PHE A 92 11.02 25.80 -2.53
C PHE A 92 10.62 24.76 -1.48
N GLN A 93 10.88 25.08 -0.23
CA GLN A 93 10.57 24.21 0.90
C GLN A 93 9.39 24.79 1.70
N LEU A 94 8.35 24.00 1.93
CA LEU A 94 7.28 24.38 2.83
C LEU A 94 7.74 24.27 4.29
N SER A 95 7.34 25.25 5.10
CA SER A 95 7.46 25.12 6.57
C SER A 95 6.55 24.00 7.07
N SER A 96 6.90 23.37 8.21
CA SER A 96 6.05 22.34 8.82
C SER A 96 4.62 22.83 9.07
N ALA A 97 4.47 24.08 9.53
CA ALA A 97 3.15 24.69 9.75
C ALA A 97 2.32 24.84 8.46
N ALA A 98 2.97 25.00 7.29
CA ALA A 98 2.28 25.04 6.01
C ALA A 98 1.88 23.62 5.54
N GLN A 99 2.73 22.62 5.78
CA GLN A 99 2.42 21.21 5.52
C GLN A 99 1.21 20.77 6.37
N ASP A 100 1.24 21.04 7.68
CA ASP A 100 0.14 20.75 8.61
C ASP A 100 -1.18 21.41 8.17
N GLN A 101 -1.12 22.62 7.61
CA GLN A 101 -2.31 23.31 7.08
C GLN A 101 -2.88 22.60 5.84
N ILE A 102 -2.02 22.14 4.94
CA ILE A 102 -2.45 21.39 3.75
C ILE A 102 -3.10 20.08 4.18
N ASP A 103 -2.47 19.32 5.07
CA ASP A 103 -3.00 18.05 5.55
C ASP A 103 -4.35 18.23 6.27
N ALA A 104 -4.43 19.17 7.21
CA ALA A 104 -5.68 19.48 7.89
C ALA A 104 -6.80 19.90 6.92
N ALA A 105 -6.47 20.60 5.84
CA ALA A 105 -7.45 20.99 4.83
C ALA A 105 -7.95 19.80 4.00
N PHE A 106 -7.08 18.88 3.62
CA PHE A 106 -7.49 17.66 2.92
C PHE A 106 -8.30 16.72 3.81
N ASP A 107 -7.95 16.63 5.11
CA ASP A 107 -8.67 15.81 6.08
C ASP A 107 -10.04 16.41 6.38
N SER A 108 -10.13 17.73 6.57
CA SER A 108 -11.41 18.43 6.73
C SER A 108 -12.31 18.31 5.50
N ALA A 109 -11.71 18.17 4.32
CA ALA A 109 -12.41 17.94 3.06
C ALA A 109 -12.84 16.47 2.88
N SER A 110 -12.48 15.56 3.80
CA SER A 110 -12.64 14.10 3.66
C SER A 110 -12.28 13.63 2.24
N PHE A 111 -11.15 14.15 1.73
CA PHE A 111 -10.89 14.23 0.30
C PHE A 111 -11.00 12.88 -0.42
N PHE A 112 -10.46 11.82 0.17
CA PHE A 112 -10.49 10.47 -0.43
C PHE A 112 -11.91 9.89 -0.52
N GLU A 113 -12.70 10.03 0.54
CA GLU A 113 -14.09 9.54 0.55
C GLU A 113 -14.94 10.30 -0.44
N ASN A 114 -14.80 11.64 -0.45
CA ASN A 114 -15.58 12.51 -1.30
C ASN A 114 -15.21 12.38 -2.79
N THR A 115 -13.94 12.22 -3.11
CA THR A 115 -13.51 11.95 -4.51
C THR A 115 -13.98 10.58 -4.99
N ARG A 116 -13.99 9.56 -4.12
CA ARG A 116 -14.54 8.24 -4.45
C ARG A 116 -16.05 8.26 -4.67
N ALA A 117 -16.78 9.09 -3.92
CA ALA A 117 -18.22 9.27 -4.10
C ALA A 117 -18.56 10.12 -5.34
N ALA A 118 -17.68 11.03 -5.75
CA ALA A 118 -17.83 11.88 -6.93
C ALA A 118 -17.49 11.12 -8.23
N LEU A 119 -18.32 10.15 -8.61
CA LEU A 119 -18.06 9.25 -9.75
C LEU A 119 -18.13 9.90 -11.15
N THR A 120 -18.57 11.14 -11.26
CA THR A 120 -18.67 11.84 -12.55
C THR A 120 -18.12 13.26 -12.46
N PRO A 121 -17.07 13.60 -13.22
CA PRO A 121 -16.57 14.97 -13.27
C PRO A 121 -17.68 15.87 -13.84
N THR A 122 -17.95 16.97 -13.15
CA THR A 122 -18.87 18.01 -13.65
C THR A 122 -18.24 18.63 -14.89
N PRO A 123 -18.97 18.75 -16.02
CA PRO A 123 -18.43 19.39 -17.21
C PRO A 123 -17.98 20.82 -16.89
N VAL A 124 -16.72 21.10 -17.18
CA VAL A 124 -16.12 22.42 -16.94
C VAL A 124 -16.58 23.38 -18.05
N PRO A 125 -17.10 24.58 -17.70
CA PRO A 125 -17.47 25.58 -18.70
C PRO A 125 -16.25 26.03 -19.53
N ASP A 126 -16.46 26.27 -20.84
CA ASP A 126 -15.42 26.81 -21.72
C ASP A 126 -14.85 28.13 -21.16
N GLY A 127 -13.52 28.23 -21.11
CA GLY A 127 -12.81 29.41 -20.62
C GLY A 127 -12.76 29.57 -19.11
N ALA A 128 -13.35 28.64 -18.33
CA ALA A 128 -13.20 28.64 -16.88
C ALA A 128 -11.79 28.20 -16.46
N THR A 129 -11.31 28.75 -15.34
CA THR A 129 -10.12 28.22 -14.66
C THR A 129 -10.45 26.84 -14.10
N THR A 130 -9.68 25.84 -14.54
CA THR A 130 -9.77 24.44 -14.15
C THR A 130 -8.68 24.13 -13.13
N TYR A 131 -9.02 23.30 -12.16
CA TYR A 131 -8.15 22.79 -11.12
C TYR A 131 -8.13 21.27 -11.19
N GLU A 132 -6.92 20.71 -11.15
CA GLU A 132 -6.70 19.28 -10.98
C GLU A 132 -5.94 19.11 -9.66
N ILE A 133 -6.53 18.39 -8.72
CA ILE A 133 -5.95 18.13 -7.40
C ILE A 133 -5.84 16.62 -7.26
N SER A 134 -4.62 16.11 -7.10
CA SER A 134 -4.37 14.73 -6.71
C SER A 134 -3.75 14.71 -5.32
N ARG A 135 -4.31 13.93 -4.41
CA ARG A 135 -3.67 13.60 -3.12
C ARG A 135 -3.24 12.15 -3.17
N HIS A 136 -1.98 11.93 -2.83
CA HIS A 136 -1.35 10.63 -2.74
C HIS A 136 -1.05 10.39 -1.26
N GLY A 137 -1.94 9.65 -0.60
CA GLY A 137 -1.62 9.08 0.71
C GLY A 137 -0.82 7.80 0.54
N LEU A 138 -0.36 7.25 1.67
CA LEU A 138 0.32 5.93 1.71
C LEU A 138 -0.50 4.84 1.00
N LEU A 139 -1.84 4.92 1.10
CA LEU A 139 -2.76 3.83 0.76
C LEU A 139 -3.96 4.28 -0.07
N LEU A 140 -4.27 5.57 -0.03
CA LEU A 140 -5.40 6.18 -0.69
C LEU A 140 -4.90 7.17 -1.73
N GLN A 141 -5.47 7.11 -2.93
CA GLN A 141 -5.28 8.12 -3.94
C GLN A 141 -6.65 8.71 -4.28
N GLY A 142 -6.73 10.03 -4.29
CA GLY A 142 -7.90 10.76 -4.71
C GLY A 142 -7.49 11.74 -5.79
N ALA A 143 -8.34 11.91 -6.81
CA ALA A 143 -8.17 12.92 -7.83
C ALA A 143 -9.48 13.69 -7.99
N LEU A 144 -9.37 15.01 -8.06
CA LEU A 144 -10.49 15.92 -8.32
C LEU A 144 -10.12 16.83 -9.49
N THR A 145 -10.90 16.74 -10.56
CA THR A 145 -10.92 17.76 -11.62
C THR A 145 -12.15 18.63 -11.44
N THR A 146 -11.97 19.93 -11.29
CA THR A 146 -13.07 20.87 -11.07
C THR A 146 -12.76 22.26 -11.66
N SER A 147 -13.74 23.16 -11.69
CA SER A 147 -13.50 24.59 -11.92
C SER A 147 -13.94 25.41 -10.71
N GLU A 148 -13.58 26.68 -10.68
CA GLU A 148 -14.00 27.59 -9.60
C GLU A 148 -15.54 27.64 -9.46
N ALA A 149 -16.25 27.64 -10.59
CA ALA A 149 -17.71 27.68 -10.62
C ALA A 149 -18.38 26.34 -10.28
N THR A 150 -17.66 25.23 -10.39
CA THR A 150 -18.20 23.87 -10.22
C THR A 150 -17.59 23.11 -9.05
N ALA A 151 -16.67 23.74 -8.30
CA ALA A 151 -16.03 23.16 -7.13
C ALA A 151 -17.07 22.70 -6.10
N PRO A 152 -17.04 21.41 -5.70
CA PRO A 152 -17.91 20.93 -4.65
C PRO A 152 -17.59 21.66 -3.35
N ASP A 153 -18.60 21.80 -2.48
CA ASP A 153 -18.49 22.62 -1.27
C ASP A 153 -17.31 22.22 -0.38
N TRP A 154 -17.01 20.91 -0.28
CA TRP A 154 -15.89 20.37 0.47
C TRP A 154 -14.52 20.74 -0.11
N ALA A 155 -14.41 20.99 -1.42
CA ALA A 155 -13.14 21.36 -2.08
C ALA A 155 -12.91 22.87 -2.14
N ARG A 156 -13.95 23.69 -1.99
CA ARG A 156 -13.84 25.15 -2.11
C ARG A 156 -12.83 25.79 -1.15
N PRO A 157 -12.69 25.35 0.12
CA PRO A 157 -11.65 25.90 1.00
C PRO A 157 -10.23 25.45 0.63
N LEU A 158 -10.10 24.28 -0.01
CA LEU A 158 -8.81 23.68 -0.36
C LEU A 158 -8.13 24.42 -1.52
N ILE A 159 -8.88 24.77 -2.57
CA ILE A 159 -8.36 25.46 -3.75
C ILE A 159 -7.58 26.77 -3.42
N PRO A 160 -8.13 27.74 -2.66
CA PRO A 160 -7.40 28.96 -2.33
C PRO A 160 -6.18 28.70 -1.44
N LEU A 161 -6.22 27.68 -0.57
CA LEU A 161 -5.07 27.29 0.24
C LEU A 161 -3.93 26.77 -0.64
N LEU A 162 -4.21 25.82 -1.54
CA LEU A 162 -3.23 25.27 -2.47
C LEU A 162 -2.68 26.34 -3.42
N ASN A 163 -3.54 27.24 -3.94
CA ASN A 163 -3.10 28.40 -4.71
C ASN A 163 -2.08 29.25 -3.94
N ASN A 164 -2.37 29.55 -2.67
CA ASN A 164 -1.52 30.40 -1.84
C ASN A 164 -0.19 29.72 -1.49
N LEU A 165 -0.22 28.45 -1.10
CA LEU A 165 0.96 27.74 -0.60
C LEU A 165 1.83 27.13 -1.71
N LEU A 166 1.22 26.67 -2.81
CA LEU A 166 1.94 25.93 -3.86
C LEU A 166 2.21 26.76 -5.12
N LEU A 167 1.31 27.68 -5.49
CA LEU A 167 1.46 28.48 -6.72
C LEU A 167 1.96 29.91 -6.47
N THR A 168 1.98 30.36 -5.22
CA THR A 168 2.38 31.74 -4.87
C THR A 168 3.46 31.75 -3.79
N PRO A 169 4.60 31.05 -3.98
CA PRO A 169 5.63 30.95 -2.95
C PRO A 169 6.20 32.32 -2.58
N ASP A 170 6.66 32.45 -1.32
CA ASP A 170 7.42 33.63 -0.90
C ASP A 170 8.67 33.74 -1.78
N PRO A 171 8.85 34.85 -2.55
CA PRO A 171 10.01 35.00 -3.43
C PRO A 171 11.35 34.91 -2.70
N ALA A 172 11.40 35.10 -1.37
CA ALA A 172 12.61 34.88 -0.57
C ALA A 172 12.95 33.38 -0.35
N ALA A 173 11.97 32.48 -0.49
CA ALA A 173 12.13 31.04 -0.31
C ALA A 173 12.35 30.28 -1.64
N VAL A 174 12.16 30.95 -2.78
CA VAL A 174 12.26 30.34 -4.12
C VAL A 174 13.71 30.20 -4.56
N THR A 175 14.09 29.00 -4.97
CA THR A 175 15.37 28.72 -5.64
C THR A 175 15.09 28.22 -7.05
N ALA A 176 15.81 28.76 -8.04
CA ALA A 176 15.73 28.28 -9.43
C ALA A 176 16.05 26.78 -9.47
N TYR A 177 15.19 26.00 -10.12
CA TYR A 177 15.40 24.56 -10.25
C TYR A 177 16.68 24.31 -11.05
N ARG A 178 17.62 23.57 -10.46
CA ARG A 178 18.81 23.09 -11.16
C ARG A 178 18.75 21.57 -11.19
N PRO A 179 18.33 20.96 -12.31
CA PRO A 179 18.48 19.54 -12.50
C PRO A 179 19.99 19.25 -12.56
N GLU A 180 20.51 18.69 -11.48
CA GLU A 180 21.87 18.13 -11.37
C GLU A 180 23.06 19.11 -11.46
N GLN A 181 23.59 19.46 -10.29
CA GLN A 181 25.04 19.37 -10.12
C GLN A 181 25.27 18.50 -8.89
N PRO A 182 25.78 17.26 -9.02
CA PRO A 182 26.17 16.47 -7.86
C PRO A 182 27.29 17.23 -7.16
N THR A 183 26.94 17.91 -6.07
CA THR A 183 27.95 18.46 -5.17
C THR A 183 28.72 17.27 -4.62
N PRO A 184 30.06 17.19 -4.72
CA PRO A 184 30.80 16.19 -3.99
C PRO A 184 30.49 16.40 -2.51
N THR A 185 29.68 15.51 -1.94
CA THR A 185 29.43 15.43 -0.51
C THR A 185 30.79 15.18 0.12
N THR A 186 31.39 16.27 0.60
CA THR A 186 32.50 16.19 1.54
C THR A 186 31.91 15.43 2.71
N ALA A 187 32.45 14.25 3.00
CA ALA A 187 32.01 13.38 4.08
C ALA A 187 32.04 14.14 5.41
N ALA A 188 30.95 14.85 5.69
CA ALA A 188 30.60 15.28 7.02
C ALA A 188 30.33 14.00 7.77
N THR A 189 31.05 13.80 8.87
CA THR A 189 30.76 12.78 9.85
C THR A 189 29.26 12.88 10.17
N ILE A 190 28.47 11.95 9.62
CA ILE A 190 27.03 11.89 9.85
C ILE A 190 26.89 11.53 11.32
N SER A 191 26.64 12.54 12.16
CA SER A 191 25.94 12.34 13.42
C SER A 191 24.68 11.55 13.08
N ALA A 192 24.47 10.43 13.78
CA ALA A 192 23.37 9.48 13.58
C ALA A 192 22.14 10.16 12.98
N SER A 193 21.74 9.68 11.79
CA SER A 193 20.49 10.08 11.14
C SER A 193 19.38 10.08 12.19
N PRO A 194 18.53 11.12 12.26
CA PRO A 194 17.34 11.04 13.09
C PRO A 194 16.60 9.76 12.69
N ALA A 195 16.25 8.94 13.70
CA ALA A 195 15.55 7.68 13.48
C ALA A 195 14.37 7.94 12.54
N ALA A 196 14.23 7.10 11.52
CA ALA A 196 13.12 7.19 10.58
C ALA A 196 11.80 7.23 11.38
N PRO A 197 10.81 8.03 10.96
CA PRO A 197 9.53 8.08 11.66
C PRO A 197 8.91 6.67 11.66
N SER A 198 8.66 6.14 12.86
CA SER A 198 8.04 4.84 13.03
C SER A 198 6.59 4.89 12.56
N LEU A 199 6.21 4.00 11.64
CA LEU A 199 4.83 3.90 11.18
C LEU A 199 3.96 3.26 12.28
N VAL A 200 2.96 3.98 12.78
CA VAL A 200 1.98 3.45 13.73
C VAL A 200 1.08 2.44 13.00
N LEU A 201 1.12 1.19 13.44
CA LEU A 201 0.35 0.06 12.93
C LEU A 201 -1.01 -0.04 13.64
N VAL A 202 -1.01 0.12 14.97
CA VAL A 202 -2.21 0.03 15.79
C VAL A 202 -2.25 1.21 16.75
N GLU A 203 -3.38 1.91 16.79
CA GLU A 203 -3.75 2.80 17.88
C GLU A 203 -4.96 2.19 18.60
N PHE A 204 -4.80 1.91 19.89
CA PHE A 204 -5.84 1.30 20.71
C PHE A 204 -6.11 2.18 21.93
N THR A 205 -7.33 2.66 22.06
CA THR A 205 -7.77 3.50 23.17
C THR A 205 -8.83 2.76 23.98
N ARG A 206 -8.67 2.72 25.30
CA ARG A 206 -9.68 2.28 26.27
C ARG A 206 -10.05 3.46 27.16
N ASN A 207 -11.25 3.98 27.01
CA ASN A 207 -11.79 5.04 27.85
C ASN A 207 -12.72 4.42 28.90
N SER A 208 -12.31 4.46 30.16
CA SER A 208 -13.06 3.87 31.28
C SER A 208 -13.37 4.92 32.35
N PRO A 209 -14.25 4.64 33.33
CA PRO A 209 -14.47 5.54 34.47
C PRO A 209 -13.20 5.86 35.26
N ASP A 210 -12.20 4.97 35.23
CA ASP A 210 -10.91 5.13 35.90
C ASP A 210 -9.90 5.97 35.08
N GLY A 211 -10.22 6.28 33.82
CA GLY A 211 -9.42 7.13 32.93
C GLY A 211 -9.28 6.58 31.51
N GLU A 212 -8.62 7.38 30.67
CA GLU A 212 -8.20 6.99 29.32
C GLU A 212 -6.85 6.26 29.37
N GLU A 213 -6.79 5.15 28.65
CA GLU A 213 -5.58 4.42 28.32
C GLU A 213 -5.41 4.40 26.82
N ARG A 214 -4.22 4.77 26.32
CA ARG A 214 -3.93 4.77 24.88
C ARG A 214 -2.65 3.98 24.61
N VAL A 215 -2.71 3.10 23.62
CA VAL A 215 -1.60 2.29 23.14
C VAL A 215 -1.32 2.69 21.70
N LEU A 216 -0.06 2.99 21.40
CA LEU A 216 0.45 3.12 20.04
C LEU A 216 1.45 2.00 19.80
N LEU A 217 1.18 1.14 18.83
CA LEU A 217 2.08 0.09 18.39
C LEU A 217 2.60 0.44 17.00
N ASN A 218 3.92 0.47 16.86
CA ASN A 218 4.61 0.71 15.61
C ASN A 218 4.89 -0.60 14.87
N LEU A 219 5.13 -0.49 13.56
CA LEU A 219 5.48 -1.62 12.69
C LEU A 219 6.80 -2.30 13.11
N ASP A 220 7.72 -1.55 13.74
CA ASP A 220 9.02 -2.05 14.24
C ASP A 220 8.92 -2.79 15.59
N ARG A 221 7.70 -3.12 16.04
CA ARG A 221 7.36 -3.76 17.33
C ARG A 221 7.54 -2.88 18.56
N THR A 222 7.97 -1.63 18.41
CA THR A 222 7.98 -0.70 19.53
C THR A 222 6.56 -0.26 19.86
N TYR A 223 6.28 -0.07 21.14
CA TYR A 223 4.97 0.43 21.56
C TYR A 223 5.11 1.45 22.68
N SER A 224 4.10 2.29 22.81
CA SER A 224 3.93 3.21 23.93
C SER A 224 2.52 3.07 24.51
N VAL A 225 2.42 3.07 25.84
CA VAL A 225 1.16 3.01 26.59
C VAL A 225 1.08 4.22 27.50
N ALA A 226 0.07 5.06 27.29
CA ALA A 226 -0.28 6.19 28.15
C ALA A 226 -1.45 5.78 29.06
N ARG A 227 -1.27 5.87 30.38
CA ARG A 227 -2.29 5.55 31.41
C ARG A 227 -2.20 6.55 32.55
N GLY A 228 -3.28 7.26 32.85
CA GLY A 228 -3.33 8.18 34.01
C GLY A 228 -2.23 9.25 34.02
N GLY A 229 -1.78 9.70 32.84
CA GLY A 229 -0.67 10.65 32.67
C GLY A 229 0.73 10.04 32.79
N GLN A 230 0.85 8.72 32.97
CA GLN A 230 2.12 8.01 32.87
C GLN A 230 2.28 7.43 31.47
N LEU A 231 3.48 7.57 30.91
CA LEU A 231 3.88 6.96 29.65
C LEU A 231 4.84 5.80 29.95
N SER A 232 4.57 4.63 29.39
CA SER A 232 5.47 3.48 29.41
C SER A 232 5.74 3.05 27.97
N GLU A 233 6.98 2.64 27.70
CA GLU A 233 7.41 2.22 26.36
C GLU A 233 7.99 0.81 26.45
N GLY A 234 7.88 0.06 25.36
CA GLY A 234 8.42 -1.29 25.29
C GLY A 234 8.57 -1.77 23.86
N THR A 235 8.92 -3.05 23.72
CA THR A 235 9.04 -3.71 22.44
C THR A 235 8.40 -5.09 22.56
N LEU A 236 7.49 -5.42 21.64
CA LEU A 236 6.95 -6.77 21.56
C LEU A 236 8.04 -7.73 21.08
N SER A 237 8.05 -8.94 21.64
CA SER A 237 8.74 -10.06 21.01
C SER A 237 8.12 -10.36 19.65
N GLU A 238 8.87 -11.08 18.82
CA GLU A 238 8.40 -11.52 17.52
C GLU A 238 7.16 -12.41 17.62
N GLU A 239 7.14 -13.33 18.60
CA GLU A 239 6.01 -14.21 18.85
C GLU A 239 4.77 -13.43 19.26
N GLU A 240 4.91 -12.42 20.14
CA GLU A 240 3.80 -11.55 20.55
C GLU A 240 3.25 -10.73 19.37
N MET A 241 4.13 -10.16 18.55
CA MET A 241 3.71 -9.42 17.35
C MET A 241 3.00 -10.33 16.34
N ALA A 242 3.53 -11.54 16.09
CA ALA A 242 2.92 -12.50 15.17
C ALA A 242 1.53 -12.94 15.64
N VAL A 243 1.36 -13.20 16.94
CA VAL A 243 0.05 -13.50 17.52
C VAL A 243 -0.91 -12.32 17.33
N LEU A 244 -0.47 -11.10 17.64
CA LEU A 244 -1.32 -9.91 17.48
C LEU A 244 -1.72 -9.66 16.02
N LEU A 245 -0.78 -9.76 15.10
CA LEU A 245 -1.04 -9.59 13.66
C LEU A 245 -2.04 -10.63 13.16
N LYS A 246 -1.90 -11.88 13.59
CA LYS A 246 -2.84 -12.94 13.27
C LYS A 246 -4.25 -12.64 13.78
N GLU A 247 -4.39 -12.20 15.04
CA GLU A 247 -5.71 -11.84 15.58
C GLU A 247 -6.33 -10.66 14.79
N LEU A 248 -5.54 -9.66 14.42
CA LEU A 248 -6.00 -8.52 13.59
C LEU A 248 -6.45 -8.96 12.19
N GLU A 249 -5.75 -9.92 11.57
CA GLU A 249 -6.14 -10.52 10.28
C GLU A 249 -7.38 -11.39 10.41
N ASP A 250 -7.45 -12.27 11.41
CA ASP A 250 -8.58 -13.18 11.66
C ASP A 250 -9.87 -12.40 11.98
N ALA A 251 -9.75 -11.25 12.67
CA ALA A 251 -10.87 -10.34 12.90
C ALA A 251 -11.41 -9.72 11.59
N ASN A 252 -10.62 -9.74 10.51
CA ASN A 252 -10.95 -9.17 9.22
C ASN A 252 -11.53 -7.76 9.35
N LEU A 253 -10.83 -6.92 10.12
CA LEU A 253 -11.24 -5.54 10.42
C LEU A 253 -11.61 -4.74 9.16
N ARG A 254 -11.08 -5.10 8.00
CA ARG A 254 -11.42 -4.48 6.73
C ARG A 254 -12.87 -4.70 6.31
N GLU A 255 -13.36 -5.94 6.38
CA GLU A 255 -14.74 -6.27 6.02
C GLU A 255 -15.71 -5.91 7.15
N GLN A 256 -15.19 -5.87 8.36
CA GLN A 256 -15.91 -5.59 9.58
C GLN A 256 -15.58 -4.19 10.14
N ALA A 257 -15.12 -3.22 9.34
CA ALA A 257 -14.86 -1.87 9.86
C ALA A 257 -16.17 -1.10 10.01
N GLY A 258 -16.27 -0.28 11.06
CA GLY A 258 -17.44 0.58 11.30
C GLY A 258 -17.70 0.80 12.78
N ASP A 259 -18.62 1.71 13.06
CA ASP A 259 -19.15 1.89 14.40
C ASP A 259 -20.18 0.79 14.67
N TYR A 260 -19.88 -0.09 15.65
CA TYR A 260 -20.74 -1.23 15.97
C TYR A 260 -21.90 -0.88 16.89
N PHE A 261 -22.05 0.41 17.20
CA PHE A 261 -23.13 0.92 18.04
C PHE A 261 -23.86 2.09 17.44
N ASP A 262 -25.16 2.09 17.72
CA ASP A 262 -26.07 3.23 17.65
C ASP A 262 -26.29 3.80 19.07
N VAL A 263 -25.25 3.76 19.91
CA VAL A 263 -25.32 4.14 21.32
C VAL A 263 -24.82 5.57 21.42
N ASP A 264 -25.74 6.53 21.56
CA ASP A 264 -25.41 7.84 22.14
C ASP A 264 -24.52 7.57 23.37
N ASP A 265 -23.36 8.23 23.48
CA ASP A 265 -22.35 8.10 24.57
C ASP A 265 -22.94 8.21 26.01
N THR A 266 -24.25 8.42 26.15
CA THR A 266 -25.03 8.57 27.39
C THR A 266 -25.55 7.29 28.04
N ASP A 267 -25.64 6.13 27.36
CA ASP A 267 -26.39 4.97 27.90
C ASP A 267 -25.59 3.97 28.76
N CYS A 268 -24.27 4.11 28.88
CA CYS A 268 -23.50 3.34 29.87
C CYS A 268 -22.34 4.15 30.49
N PRO A 269 -22.61 4.98 31.52
CA PRO A 269 -21.58 5.81 32.16
C PRO A 269 -20.48 5.00 32.88
N ASP A 270 -20.74 3.71 33.15
CA ASP A 270 -19.82 2.83 33.88
C ASP A 270 -19.10 1.82 32.96
N CYS A 271 -19.36 1.81 31.65
CA CYS A 271 -18.71 0.91 30.70
C CYS A 271 -17.37 1.48 30.22
N ALA A 272 -16.41 0.62 29.88
CA ALA A 272 -15.26 1.05 29.11
C ALA A 272 -15.63 1.10 27.62
N ILE A 273 -15.20 2.16 26.92
CA ILE A 273 -15.28 2.32 25.48
C ILE A 273 -13.92 1.97 24.90
N TYR A 274 -13.90 1.10 23.89
CA TYR A 274 -12.73 0.70 23.15
C TYR A 274 -12.77 1.33 21.76
N GLU A 275 -11.67 1.92 21.34
CA GLU A 275 -11.45 2.39 19.98
C GLU A 275 -10.16 1.76 19.47
N LEU A 276 -10.26 0.99 18.39
CA LEU A 276 -9.14 0.32 17.74
C LEU A 276 -9.02 0.87 16.33
N VAL A 277 -7.93 1.57 16.06
CA VAL A 277 -7.54 2.06 14.74
C VAL A 277 -6.40 1.18 14.25
N TYR A 278 -6.69 0.32 13.27
CA TYR A 278 -5.70 -0.51 12.61
C TYR A 278 -5.33 0.10 11.25
N ARG A 279 -4.05 0.42 11.08
CA ARG A 279 -3.49 1.02 9.87
C ARG A 279 -2.66 -0.04 9.15
N ASN A 280 -3.16 -0.58 8.04
CA ASN A 280 -2.43 -1.58 7.26
C ASN A 280 -2.17 -1.08 5.84
N LEU A 281 -1.66 -1.93 4.94
CA LEU A 281 -1.42 -1.56 3.54
C LEU A 281 -2.70 -1.32 2.71
N PHE A 282 -3.89 -1.49 3.29
CA PHE A 282 -5.19 -1.38 2.61
C PHE A 282 -6.06 -0.24 3.10
N GLY A 283 -5.70 0.41 4.20
CA GLY A 283 -6.37 1.60 4.71
C GLY A 283 -6.23 1.72 6.22
N GLU A 284 -6.94 2.72 6.75
CA GLU A 284 -7.26 2.81 8.16
C GLU A 284 -8.61 2.13 8.41
N HIS A 285 -8.67 1.29 9.43
CA HIS A 285 -9.88 0.58 9.83
C HIS A 285 -10.13 0.85 11.31
N THR A 286 -11.27 1.48 11.59
CA THR A 286 -11.67 1.82 12.95
C THR A 286 -12.77 0.87 13.41
N LEU A 287 -12.55 0.28 14.59
CA LEU A 287 -13.54 -0.43 15.38
C LEU A 287 -13.78 0.38 16.64
N ARG A 288 -15.01 0.86 16.84
CA ARG A 288 -15.43 1.45 18.11
C ARG A 288 -16.43 0.52 18.79
N THR A 289 -16.10 0.10 20.01
CA THR A 289 -16.91 -0.82 20.80
C THR A 289 -16.89 -0.47 22.31
N ALA A 290 -17.63 -1.19 23.16
CA ALA A 290 -17.89 -0.89 24.56
C ALA A 290 -18.14 -2.19 25.31
N THR A 291 -17.80 -2.21 26.60
CA THR A 291 -17.84 -3.42 27.43
C THR A 291 -19.22 -4.08 27.42
N GLY A 292 -19.27 -5.34 27.00
CA GLY A 292 -20.47 -6.16 26.95
C GLY A 292 -21.33 -5.96 25.70
N GLN A 293 -20.92 -5.11 24.78
CA GLN A 293 -21.57 -4.89 23.48
C GLN A 293 -20.66 -5.27 22.30
N GLU A 294 -19.44 -5.76 22.57
CA GLU A 294 -18.49 -6.10 21.53
C GLU A 294 -19.04 -7.19 20.59
N PRO A 295 -18.90 -7.01 19.26
CA PRO A 295 -19.22 -8.09 18.36
C PRO A 295 -18.30 -9.28 18.64
N ALA A 296 -18.84 -10.49 18.61
CA ALA A 296 -18.10 -11.69 19.00
C ALA A 296 -16.79 -11.90 18.22
N TRP A 297 -16.69 -11.34 17.00
CA TRP A 297 -15.49 -11.43 16.17
C TRP A 297 -14.35 -10.52 16.66
N SER A 298 -14.62 -9.45 17.42
CA SER A 298 -13.59 -8.52 17.88
C SER A 298 -13.00 -8.86 19.25
N LEU A 299 -13.70 -9.68 20.03
CA LEU A 299 -13.27 -10.10 21.37
C LEU A 299 -11.83 -10.65 21.40
N PRO A 300 -11.40 -11.54 20.49
CA PRO A 300 -10.03 -12.07 20.51
C PRO A 300 -8.95 -10.98 20.38
N VAL A 301 -9.16 -9.99 19.49
CA VAL A 301 -8.24 -8.87 19.30
C VAL A 301 -8.20 -7.96 20.53
N LEU A 302 -9.36 -7.64 21.09
CA LEU A 302 -9.45 -6.77 22.26
C LEU A 302 -8.83 -7.43 23.50
N ASP A 303 -9.04 -8.74 23.66
CA ASP A 303 -8.42 -9.54 24.71
C ASP A 303 -6.89 -9.58 24.53
N ALA A 304 -6.40 -9.80 23.31
CA ALA A 304 -4.96 -9.80 23.01
C ALA A 304 -4.31 -8.44 23.31
N LEU A 305 -4.91 -7.33 22.85
CA LEU A 305 -4.42 -5.97 23.12
C LEU A 305 -4.45 -5.65 24.61
N THR A 306 -5.53 -6.01 25.32
CA THR A 306 -5.64 -5.77 26.76
C THR A 306 -4.62 -6.61 27.54
N ALA A 307 -4.43 -7.88 27.18
CA ALA A 307 -3.48 -8.76 27.83
C ALA A 307 -2.02 -8.32 27.63
N LEU A 308 -1.67 -7.86 26.42
CA LEU A 308 -0.32 -7.42 26.09
C LEU A 308 0.02 -6.06 26.72
N PHE A 309 -0.87 -5.09 26.62
CA PHE A 309 -0.53 -3.69 26.92
C PHE A 309 -1.16 -3.16 28.20
N LEU A 310 -2.26 -3.75 28.65
CA LEU A 310 -3.02 -3.31 29.81
C LEU A 310 -3.18 -4.43 30.84
N PRO A 311 -2.10 -5.13 31.25
CA PRO A 311 -2.23 -6.19 32.25
C PRO A 311 -2.86 -5.60 33.51
N GLU A 312 -3.87 -6.29 34.05
CA GLU A 312 -4.41 -5.93 35.35
C GLU A 312 -3.24 -5.93 36.32
N GLU A 313 -2.99 -4.78 36.97
CA GLU A 313 -2.02 -4.76 38.06
C GLU A 313 -2.43 -5.89 39.00
N PRO A 314 -1.52 -6.83 39.34
CA PRO A 314 -1.86 -7.92 40.23
C PRO A 314 -2.35 -7.27 41.50
N VAL A 315 -3.66 -7.32 41.75
CA VAL A 315 -4.35 -6.63 42.84
C VAL A 315 -3.53 -6.94 44.07
N ALA A 316 -2.71 -5.97 44.50
CA ALA A 316 -1.61 -6.24 45.42
C ALA A 316 -2.24 -6.91 46.62
N ALA A 317 -1.97 -8.22 46.78
CA ALA A 317 -2.70 -9.07 47.69
C ALA A 317 -2.76 -8.34 49.02
N ALA A 318 -3.95 -7.83 49.36
CA ALA A 318 -4.15 -7.02 50.55
C ALA A 318 -3.51 -7.79 51.69
N SER A 319 -2.48 -7.19 52.30
CA SER A 319 -1.59 -7.86 53.24
C SER A 319 -2.40 -8.44 54.40
N ALA A 320 -2.86 -9.67 54.25
CA ALA A 320 -3.39 -10.49 55.32
C ALA A 320 -2.17 -11.10 56.01
N THR A 321 -1.76 -10.47 57.10
CA THR A 321 -0.77 -10.97 58.04
C THR A 321 -1.25 -12.32 58.60
N VAL A 322 -0.97 -13.42 57.91
CA VAL A 322 -1.08 -14.77 58.47
C VAL A 322 0.32 -15.22 58.84
N THR A 323 0.64 -15.09 60.13
CA THR A 323 1.78 -15.71 60.77
C THR A 323 1.65 -17.23 60.67
N ALA A 324 2.39 -17.86 59.76
CA ALA A 324 2.61 -19.29 59.77
C ALA A 324 4.11 -19.57 59.85
N THR A 325 4.52 -19.93 61.06
CA THR A 325 5.85 -20.39 61.45
C THR A 325 6.01 -21.88 61.09
N VAL A 326 7.26 -22.33 60.87
CA VAL A 326 7.77 -23.74 60.97
C VAL A 326 7.60 -24.58 59.67
N GLN A 327 8.58 -25.29 59.09
CA GLN A 327 9.99 -25.62 59.39
C GLN A 327 10.71 -26.05 58.11
N ILE A 328 12.03 -25.87 58.13
CA ILE A 328 13.04 -26.37 57.18
C ILE A 328 13.31 -27.86 57.39
N LEU A 329 13.46 -28.63 56.32
CA LEU A 329 14.44 -29.72 56.24
C LEU A 329 14.93 -29.89 54.79
N ALA A 330 16.23 -29.67 54.62
CA ALA A 330 17.01 -30.06 53.45
C ALA A 330 17.36 -31.54 53.56
N ASP A 331 17.42 -32.25 52.43
CA ASP A 331 18.44 -33.28 52.25
C ASP A 331 18.75 -33.53 50.77
N ALA A 332 20.03 -33.79 50.52
CA ALA A 332 20.67 -34.00 49.22
C ALA A 332 20.51 -35.45 48.73
N SER A 333 20.65 -35.69 47.42
CA SER A 333 21.44 -36.81 46.86
C SER A 333 21.49 -36.81 45.33
N ALA A 334 22.68 -37.11 44.82
CA ALA A 334 23.06 -37.23 43.41
C ALA A 334 22.93 -38.68 42.89
N THR A 335 23.39 -38.88 41.63
CA THR A 335 23.71 -40.14 40.89
C THR A 335 22.50 -40.89 40.28
N SER A 336 22.45 -41.35 39.02
CA SER A 336 23.47 -41.96 38.13
C SER A 336 22.97 -42.11 36.68
N MET A 337 23.90 -42.17 35.70
CA MET A 337 23.72 -42.69 34.32
C MET A 337 23.61 -44.24 34.29
N PRO A 338 23.15 -44.85 33.16
CA PRO A 338 24.12 -45.55 32.29
C PRO A 338 23.80 -45.57 30.76
N SER A 339 24.85 -45.30 29.96
CA SER A 339 25.48 -46.04 28.82
C SER A 339 24.69 -46.85 27.74
N PRO A 340 25.33 -47.12 26.56
CA PRO A 340 24.71 -47.17 25.22
C PRO A 340 24.50 -48.59 24.64
N GLN A 341 23.79 -48.69 23.51
CA GLN A 341 23.57 -49.94 22.76
C GLN A 341 23.82 -49.76 21.23
N PRO A 342 24.35 -50.77 20.50
CA PRO A 342 25.04 -50.58 19.21
C PRO A 342 24.21 -50.91 17.95
N SER A 343 24.71 -50.41 16.80
CA SER A 343 24.33 -50.75 15.43
C SER A 343 24.71 -52.19 15.02
N PRO A 344 24.08 -52.70 13.93
CA PRO A 344 24.87 -53.37 12.91
C PRO A 344 24.54 -52.93 11.47
N ALA A 345 25.55 -53.11 10.61
CA ALA A 345 25.55 -52.88 9.17
C ALA A 345 25.48 -54.20 8.38
N THR A 346 24.94 -54.17 7.15
CA THR A 346 25.31 -55.01 5.99
C THR A 346 24.79 -54.32 4.70
N THR A 347 25.60 -53.81 3.77
CA THR A 347 26.42 -54.43 2.69
C THR A 347 25.63 -54.65 1.36
N PRO A 348 26.22 -54.40 0.17
CA PRO A 348 25.51 -54.03 -1.07
C PRO A 348 25.38 -55.19 -2.09
N THR A 349 24.64 -54.99 -3.18
CA THR A 349 24.70 -55.87 -4.38
C THR A 349 24.39 -55.08 -5.66
N ALA A 350 25.20 -55.35 -6.69
CA ALA A 350 25.34 -54.62 -7.94
C ALA A 350 24.48 -55.17 -9.11
N ALA A 351 24.21 -54.25 -10.04
CA ALA A 351 24.16 -54.33 -11.51
C ALA A 351 23.75 -55.63 -12.24
N ALA A 352 22.79 -55.49 -13.18
CA ALA A 352 22.91 -56.02 -14.54
C ALA A 352 21.94 -55.30 -15.52
N THR A 353 22.50 -54.87 -16.65
CA THR A 353 21.86 -54.38 -17.88
C THR A 353 21.34 -55.56 -18.72
N HIS A 354 20.21 -55.43 -19.44
CA HIS A 354 20.00 -55.93 -20.82
C HIS A 354 18.65 -55.43 -21.42
N THR A 355 18.72 -54.76 -22.58
CA THR A 355 17.68 -54.53 -23.62
C THR A 355 17.69 -55.73 -24.61
N PRO A 356 16.77 -55.96 -25.60
CA PRO A 356 15.61 -55.17 -26.06
C PRO A 356 14.33 -55.94 -26.57
N THR A 357 13.32 -55.15 -26.98
CA THR A 357 12.27 -55.33 -28.03
C THR A 357 11.19 -56.43 -27.95
N ALA A 358 9.92 -56.00 -27.86
CA ALA A 358 8.79 -56.56 -28.65
C ALA A 358 7.58 -55.59 -28.71
N ILE A 359 6.96 -55.52 -29.89
CA ILE A 359 5.79 -54.71 -30.28
C ILE A 359 4.50 -55.45 -29.91
N ALA A 360 3.50 -54.78 -29.31
CA ALA A 360 2.09 -54.74 -29.75
C ALA A 360 1.11 -54.22 -28.66
N GLN A 361 0.10 -53.50 -29.17
CA GLN A 361 -1.33 -53.49 -28.75
C GLN A 361 -1.86 -52.18 -28.11
N PRO A 362 -2.80 -51.47 -28.79
CA PRO A 362 -3.51 -50.33 -28.23
C PRO A 362 -4.73 -50.80 -27.42
N ALA A 363 -4.81 -50.42 -26.14
CA ALA A 363 -5.99 -50.65 -25.32
C ALA A 363 -6.24 -49.45 -24.39
N ALA A 364 -7.41 -48.83 -24.59
CA ALA A 364 -8.23 -47.98 -23.72
C ALA A 364 -7.56 -46.93 -22.82
N SER A 365 -7.89 -45.66 -23.08
CA SER A 365 -7.74 -44.53 -22.16
C SER A 365 -8.34 -44.84 -20.78
N PRO A 366 -7.56 -44.82 -19.69
CA PRO A 366 -8.12 -44.62 -18.36
C PRO A 366 -8.48 -43.14 -18.22
N THR A 367 -9.75 -42.87 -17.94
CA THR A 367 -10.22 -41.58 -17.43
C THR A 367 -9.58 -41.33 -16.06
N PRO A 368 -8.75 -40.29 -15.87
CA PRO A 368 -8.32 -39.92 -14.53
C PRO A 368 -9.45 -39.17 -13.83
N SER A 369 -10.19 -39.88 -12.97
CA SER A 369 -10.91 -39.25 -11.87
C SER A 369 -9.90 -39.02 -10.75
N ALA A 370 -9.35 -37.81 -10.69
CA ALA A 370 -8.62 -37.30 -9.55
C ALA A 370 -9.29 -36.01 -9.08
N THR A 371 -10.24 -36.14 -8.15
CA THR A 371 -10.60 -35.05 -7.24
C THR A 371 -9.49 -34.99 -6.19
N SER A 372 -8.39 -34.30 -6.52
CA SER A 372 -7.46 -33.84 -5.50
C SER A 372 -8.15 -32.69 -4.77
N THR A 373 -8.58 -32.94 -3.54
CA THR A 373 -8.84 -31.89 -2.56
C THR A 373 -7.51 -31.17 -2.36
N GLY A 374 -7.30 -30.10 -3.13
CA GLY A 374 -6.09 -29.31 -3.09
C GLY A 374 -5.92 -28.79 -1.67
N SER A 375 -4.88 -29.26 -0.99
CA SER A 375 -4.32 -28.53 0.14
C SER A 375 -4.08 -27.12 -0.37
N ALA A 376 -4.77 -26.14 0.21
CA ALA A 376 -4.55 -24.73 -0.11
C ALA A 376 -3.04 -24.52 -0.01
N ALA A 377 -2.39 -24.25 -1.15
CA ALA A 377 -0.98 -23.92 -1.15
C ALA A 377 -0.86 -22.70 -0.23
N SER A 378 0.00 -22.81 0.80
CA SER A 378 0.19 -21.73 1.76
C SER A 378 0.47 -20.45 1.00
N GLN A 379 -0.38 -19.45 1.19
CA GLN A 379 -0.16 -18.12 0.67
C GLN A 379 1.11 -17.59 1.33
N TYR A 380 2.08 -17.19 0.52
CA TYR A 380 3.27 -16.50 0.97
C TYR A 380 3.02 -15.01 0.73
N SER A 381 3.04 -14.24 1.81
CA SER A 381 2.62 -12.85 1.86
C SER A 381 3.82 -11.90 1.83
N THR A 382 3.57 -10.60 1.60
CA THR A 382 4.58 -9.55 1.78
C THR A 382 5.15 -9.57 3.20
N LEU A 383 4.33 -9.84 4.22
CA LEU A 383 4.81 -9.90 5.60
C LEU A 383 5.79 -11.07 5.81
N ASP A 384 5.51 -12.24 5.23
CA ASP A 384 6.41 -13.39 5.27
C ASP A 384 7.76 -13.07 4.58
N LEU A 385 7.74 -12.33 3.47
CA LEU A 385 8.95 -11.84 2.82
C LEU A 385 9.77 -10.93 3.73
N LEU A 386 9.13 -9.95 4.38
CA LEU A 386 9.83 -9.02 5.27
C LEU A 386 10.45 -9.76 6.47
N ALA A 387 9.74 -10.74 7.02
CA ALA A 387 10.24 -11.59 8.10
C ALA A 387 11.44 -12.44 7.63
N ASP A 388 11.34 -13.15 6.50
CA ASP A 388 12.43 -13.97 5.97
C ASP A 388 13.68 -13.14 5.60
N LEU A 389 13.50 -11.89 5.14
CA LEU A 389 14.60 -10.95 4.88
C LEU A 389 15.26 -10.49 6.18
N ALA A 390 14.48 -10.15 7.20
CA ALA A 390 15.00 -9.78 8.51
C ALA A 390 15.76 -10.95 9.18
N ASP A 391 15.26 -12.18 9.05
CA ASP A 391 15.94 -13.41 9.50
C ASP A 391 17.26 -13.68 8.76
N SER A 392 17.41 -13.07 7.59
CA SER A 392 18.66 -13.09 6.80
C SER A 392 19.60 -11.94 7.15
N ASP A 393 19.38 -11.25 8.28
CA ASP A 393 20.12 -10.07 8.77
C ASP A 393 20.09 -8.86 7.80
N ALA A 394 19.14 -8.82 6.86
CA ALA A 394 19.02 -7.71 5.91
C ALA A 394 18.35 -6.48 6.56
N GLN A 395 18.82 -5.28 6.21
CA GLN A 395 18.15 -4.03 6.59
C GLN A 395 16.94 -3.83 5.67
N VAL A 396 15.74 -3.89 6.24
CA VAL A 396 14.50 -3.78 5.46
C VAL A 396 13.75 -2.50 5.81
N GLU A 397 13.47 -1.69 4.80
CA GLU A 397 12.67 -0.47 4.93
C GLU A 397 11.53 -0.48 3.90
N VAL A 398 10.28 -0.41 4.36
CA VAL A 398 9.15 -0.28 3.44
C VAL A 398 9.02 1.18 3.03
N THR A 399 9.20 1.46 1.75
CA THR A 399 9.03 2.81 1.22
C THR A 399 7.54 3.12 1.08
N PRO A 400 7.08 4.26 1.61
CA PRO A 400 5.77 4.83 1.32
C PRO A 400 5.36 4.77 -0.15
N GLY A 401 4.15 4.27 -0.43
CA GLY A 401 3.54 4.37 -1.76
C GLY A 401 3.22 3.03 -2.45
N ARG A 402 2.43 3.13 -3.52
CA ARG A 402 2.05 2.00 -4.37
C ARG A 402 2.72 2.08 -5.72
N VAL A 403 3.22 0.94 -6.18
CA VAL A 403 3.70 0.77 -7.56
C VAL A 403 2.58 0.18 -8.38
N VAL A 404 2.14 0.91 -9.40
CA VAL A 404 1.23 0.37 -10.42
C VAL A 404 2.03 0.11 -11.68
N LYS A 405 1.98 -1.13 -12.18
CA LYS A 405 2.49 -1.45 -13.51
C LYS A 405 1.28 -1.69 -14.42
N PRO A 406 1.20 -1.06 -15.60
CA PRO A 406 0.04 -1.17 -16.47
C PRO A 406 -0.21 -2.59 -17.02
N TYR A 407 0.75 -3.49 -16.79
CA TYR A 407 0.73 -4.88 -17.22
C TYR A 407 0.61 -5.88 -16.06
N LEU A 408 0.48 -5.41 -14.81
CA LEU A 408 0.16 -6.23 -13.64
C LEU A 408 -1.19 -5.77 -13.09
N THR A 409 -1.98 -6.72 -12.61
CA THR A 409 -3.28 -6.48 -11.98
C THR A 409 -3.15 -6.19 -10.48
N ALA A 410 -2.09 -6.70 -9.84
CA ALA A 410 -1.77 -6.43 -8.45
C ALA A 410 -1.13 -5.05 -8.27
N TYR A 411 -1.44 -4.42 -7.13
CA TYR A 411 -0.71 -3.25 -6.67
C TYR A 411 0.59 -3.70 -6.01
N GLY A 412 1.67 -2.99 -6.31
CA GLY A 412 2.98 -3.21 -5.73
C GLY A 412 3.31 -2.24 -4.59
N LEU A 413 4.37 -2.57 -3.86
CA LEU A 413 5.02 -1.75 -2.84
C LEU A 413 6.51 -1.69 -3.17
N ILE A 414 7.21 -0.65 -2.71
CA ILE A 414 8.68 -0.61 -2.76
C ILE A 414 9.20 -0.97 -1.37
N VAL A 415 10.06 -1.98 -1.32
CA VAL A 415 10.81 -2.38 -0.13
C VAL A 415 12.28 -2.13 -0.43
N ARG A 416 13.00 -1.41 0.42
CA ARG A 416 14.45 -1.29 0.35
C ARG A 416 15.07 -2.41 1.17
N VAL A 417 15.96 -3.18 0.56
CA VAL A 417 16.74 -4.24 1.23
C VAL A 417 18.20 -3.85 1.12
N ASP A 418 18.84 -3.55 2.25
CA ASP A 418 20.20 -2.99 2.31
C ASP A 418 20.39 -1.73 1.43
N GLY A 419 19.31 -0.95 1.30
CA GLY A 419 19.26 0.26 0.49
C GLY A 419 18.82 0.05 -0.96
N GLU A 420 18.80 -1.19 -1.48
CA GLU A 420 18.42 -1.51 -2.85
C GLU A 420 16.88 -1.69 -3.01
N PRO A 421 16.26 -1.13 -4.05
CA PRO A 421 14.81 -1.17 -4.21
C PRO A 421 14.30 -2.50 -4.79
N LEU A 422 13.36 -3.11 -4.07
CA LEU A 422 12.59 -4.29 -4.45
C LEU A 422 11.11 -3.93 -4.59
N GLN A 423 10.54 -4.12 -5.78
CA GLN A 423 9.10 -3.95 -5.99
C GLN A 423 8.37 -5.25 -5.70
N VAL A 424 7.43 -5.25 -4.75
CA VAL A 424 6.72 -6.45 -4.30
C VAL A 424 5.23 -6.31 -4.60
N PHE A 425 4.66 -7.27 -5.32
CA PHE A 425 3.26 -7.29 -5.74
C PHE A 425 2.55 -8.50 -5.11
N GLN A 426 1.54 -8.22 -4.29
CA GLN A 426 0.74 -9.24 -3.61
C GLN A 426 -0.55 -9.54 -4.39
N TYR A 427 -0.74 -10.79 -4.77
CA TYR A 427 -1.96 -11.27 -5.43
C TYR A 427 -2.93 -11.90 -4.42
N PRO A 428 -4.25 -11.92 -4.71
CA PRO A 428 -5.23 -12.61 -3.88
C PRO A 428 -5.00 -14.12 -3.85
N ASP A 429 -4.46 -14.70 -4.92
CA ASP A 429 -4.12 -16.11 -5.02
C ASP A 429 -3.01 -16.34 -6.07
N GLU A 430 -2.40 -17.53 -6.02
CA GLU A 430 -1.35 -17.93 -6.95
C GLU A 430 -1.85 -18.01 -8.40
N ALA A 431 -3.12 -18.34 -8.63
CA ALA A 431 -3.66 -18.45 -9.99
C ALA A 431 -3.72 -17.08 -10.69
N SER A 432 -4.05 -16.03 -9.93
CA SER A 432 -4.03 -14.64 -10.39
C SER A 432 -2.62 -14.18 -10.71
N LEU A 433 -1.64 -14.50 -9.87
CA LEU A 433 -0.22 -14.25 -10.16
C LEU A 433 0.20 -14.97 -11.45
N LEU A 434 -0.13 -16.25 -11.58
CA LEU A 434 0.22 -17.07 -12.75
C LEU A 434 -0.37 -16.52 -14.05
N ALA A 435 -1.57 -15.93 -14.01
CA ALA A 435 -2.18 -15.30 -15.16
C ALA A 435 -1.38 -14.09 -15.66
N ASP A 436 -0.88 -13.25 -14.75
CA ASP A 436 -0.11 -12.06 -15.10
C ASP A 436 1.30 -12.42 -15.59
N VAL A 437 2.00 -13.32 -14.89
CA VAL A 437 3.36 -13.72 -15.28
C VAL A 437 3.39 -14.56 -16.57
N ALA A 438 2.29 -15.20 -16.95
CA ALA A 438 2.19 -15.92 -18.23
C ALA A 438 2.36 -15.00 -19.44
N SER A 439 2.18 -13.69 -19.26
CA SER A 439 2.38 -12.70 -20.31
C SER A 439 3.82 -12.20 -20.42
N LEU A 440 4.66 -12.45 -19.42
CA LEU A 440 6.06 -12.04 -19.37
C LEU A 440 6.94 -13.06 -20.10
N ASP A 441 7.84 -12.60 -20.97
CA ASP A 441 8.82 -13.49 -21.58
C ASP A 441 9.95 -13.87 -20.59
N ALA A 442 10.69 -14.94 -20.90
CA ALA A 442 11.71 -15.47 -19.99
C ALA A 442 12.87 -14.48 -19.73
N SER A 443 13.16 -13.58 -20.68
CA SER A 443 14.15 -12.51 -20.53
C SER A 443 13.59 -11.24 -19.88
N ALA A 444 12.30 -11.22 -19.54
CA ALA A 444 11.54 -10.04 -19.16
C ALA A 444 11.69 -8.83 -20.11
N SER A 445 12.10 -9.06 -21.35
CA SER A 445 12.25 -8.03 -22.39
C SER A 445 10.94 -7.67 -23.07
N SER A 446 9.87 -8.44 -22.85
CA SER A 446 8.55 -8.14 -23.38
C SER A 446 7.43 -8.67 -22.51
N ILE A 447 6.29 -7.98 -22.55
CA ILE A 447 5.05 -8.39 -21.89
C ILE A 447 3.89 -8.32 -22.87
N ASN A 448 3.16 -9.43 -23.04
CA ASN A 448 2.13 -9.58 -24.08
C ASN A 448 2.66 -9.23 -25.49
N GLY A 449 3.95 -9.48 -25.75
CA GLY A 449 4.62 -9.12 -27.01
C GLY A 449 4.95 -7.63 -27.17
N LEU A 450 4.65 -6.78 -26.17
CA LEU A 450 5.10 -5.40 -26.13
C LEU A 450 6.52 -5.34 -25.56
N PRO A 451 7.48 -4.72 -26.27
CA PRO A 451 8.85 -4.62 -25.78
C PRO A 451 8.92 -3.72 -24.55
N LEU A 452 9.70 -4.15 -23.55
CA LEU A 452 10.06 -3.40 -22.35
C LEU A 452 11.52 -2.98 -22.45
N VAL A 453 11.81 -1.75 -22.01
CA VAL A 453 13.17 -1.22 -21.92
C VAL A 453 13.46 -0.95 -20.46
N TRP A 454 14.48 -1.61 -19.93
CA TRP A 454 14.89 -1.48 -18.53
C TRP A 454 16.18 -0.67 -18.42
N PRO A 455 16.32 0.17 -17.37
CA PRO A 455 17.56 0.90 -17.12
C PRO A 455 18.73 0.00 -16.65
N ALA A 456 18.43 -1.17 -16.07
CA ALA A 456 19.37 -2.20 -15.64
C ALA A 456 18.78 -3.60 -15.89
N ALA A 457 19.48 -4.67 -15.52
CA ALA A 457 18.94 -6.03 -15.65
C ALA A 457 17.68 -6.20 -14.77
N PRO A 458 16.53 -6.62 -15.34
CA PRO A 458 15.35 -6.93 -14.53
C PRO A 458 15.49 -8.32 -13.92
N HIS A 459 15.10 -8.50 -12.66
CA HIS A 459 15.08 -9.79 -11.98
C HIS A 459 13.69 -10.04 -11.40
N PHE A 460 13.10 -11.20 -11.73
CA PHE A 460 11.75 -11.57 -11.29
C PHE A 460 11.76 -12.86 -10.46
N TRP A 461 11.18 -12.77 -9.27
CA TRP A 461 10.98 -13.91 -8.36
C TRP A 461 9.50 -14.10 -8.05
N ARG A 462 9.12 -15.33 -7.69
CA ARG A 462 7.77 -15.62 -7.22
C ARG A 462 7.79 -16.70 -6.14
N LYS A 463 6.96 -16.53 -5.11
CA LYS A 463 6.74 -17.51 -4.05
C LYS A 463 5.28 -17.40 -3.61
N GLY A 464 4.51 -18.49 -3.74
CA GLY A 464 3.06 -18.46 -3.50
C GLY A 464 2.33 -17.44 -4.37
N SER A 465 1.62 -16.50 -3.74
CA SER A 465 0.89 -15.39 -4.38
C SER A 465 1.67 -14.08 -4.44
N LEU A 466 2.97 -14.09 -4.12
CA LEU A 466 3.84 -12.92 -4.14
C LEU A 466 4.76 -12.93 -5.37
N LEU A 467 4.82 -11.79 -6.05
CA LEU A 467 5.73 -11.50 -7.16
C LEU A 467 6.70 -10.40 -6.72
N ALA A 468 7.99 -10.61 -6.88
CA ALA A 468 9.01 -9.60 -6.62
C ALA A 468 9.76 -9.23 -7.90
N LEU A 469 10.06 -7.94 -8.06
CA LEU A 469 10.75 -7.35 -9.20
C LEU A 469 11.85 -6.41 -8.69
N ALA A 470 13.09 -6.67 -9.09
CA ALA A 470 14.17 -5.71 -8.97
C ALA A 470 14.72 -5.34 -10.34
N VAL A 471 15.24 -4.12 -10.47
CA VAL A 471 15.89 -3.67 -11.70
C VAL A 471 17.27 -3.14 -11.29
N THR A 472 18.26 -4.03 -11.25
CA THR A 472 19.58 -3.78 -10.68
C THR A 472 20.62 -4.69 -11.32
N ASP A 473 21.89 -4.28 -11.29
CA ASP A 473 23.03 -5.10 -11.71
C ASP A 473 23.84 -5.60 -10.48
N GLU A 474 23.35 -5.36 -9.26
CA GLU A 474 24.03 -5.70 -8.01
C GLU A 474 23.84 -7.19 -7.65
N GLY A 475 24.89 -7.98 -7.84
CA GLY A 475 24.84 -9.44 -7.69
C GLY A 475 24.57 -9.91 -6.26
N ASP A 476 25.14 -9.24 -5.25
CA ASP A 476 24.97 -9.62 -3.84
C ASP A 476 23.50 -9.49 -3.41
N PHE A 477 22.80 -8.45 -3.89
CA PHE A 477 21.37 -8.26 -3.67
C PHE A 477 20.54 -9.34 -4.37
N VAL A 478 20.86 -9.66 -5.63
CA VAL A 478 20.17 -10.72 -6.40
C VAL A 478 20.31 -12.09 -5.72
N ASP A 479 21.50 -12.39 -5.18
CA ASP A 479 21.77 -13.63 -4.45
C ASP A 479 20.98 -13.69 -3.14
N LEU A 480 20.92 -12.60 -2.37
CA LEU A 480 20.13 -12.49 -1.14
C LEU A 480 18.63 -12.73 -1.40
N ILE A 481 18.05 -12.03 -2.37
CA ILE A 481 16.63 -12.20 -2.69
C ILE A 481 16.36 -13.62 -3.20
N SER A 482 17.28 -14.19 -3.98
CA SER A 482 17.14 -15.57 -4.47
C SER A 482 17.25 -16.62 -3.36
N GLN A 483 18.01 -16.35 -2.30
CA GLN A 483 18.07 -17.20 -1.11
C GLN A 483 16.72 -17.26 -0.38
N VAL A 484 16.01 -16.12 -0.28
CA VAL A 484 14.73 -16.01 0.42
C VAL A 484 13.55 -16.50 -0.42
N LEU A 485 13.48 -16.06 -1.69
CA LEU A 485 12.35 -16.30 -2.59
C LEU A 485 12.52 -17.52 -3.51
N GLY A 486 13.72 -18.07 -3.61
CA GLY A 486 14.08 -19.12 -4.58
C GLY A 486 14.64 -18.57 -5.88
N GLU A 487 14.83 -19.43 -6.88
CA GLU A 487 15.42 -19.02 -8.17
C GLU A 487 14.54 -18.01 -8.92
N GLN A 488 15.18 -17.04 -9.58
CA GLN A 488 14.50 -16.13 -10.50
C GLN A 488 13.86 -16.91 -11.67
N PHE A 489 12.63 -16.55 -12.04
CA PHE A 489 11.91 -17.21 -13.14
C PHE A 489 11.98 -16.44 -14.47
N ALA A 490 12.37 -15.16 -14.43
CA ALA A 490 12.58 -14.34 -15.62
C ALA A 490 13.67 -13.28 -15.39
N GLY A 491 14.25 -12.77 -16.48
CA GLY A 491 15.24 -11.70 -16.46
C GLY A 491 16.70 -12.15 -16.24
N GLN A 492 17.04 -13.35 -16.72
CA GLN A 492 18.43 -13.85 -16.74
C GLN A 492 19.20 -13.34 -17.95
#